data_AF-A0AAD8H3N2-F1
#
_entry.id   AF-A0AAD8H3N2-F1
#
_cell.length_a   1.000
_cell.length_b   1.000
_cell.length_c   1.000
_cell.angle_alpha   90.00
_cell.angle_beta   90.00
_cell.angle_gamma   90.00
#
_symmetry.space_group_name_H-M   'P 1'
#
loop_
_entity.id
_entity.type
_entity.pdbx_description
1 polymer ?
#
loop_
_entity_poly.entity_id
_entity_poly.type
_entity_poly.pdbx_seq_one_letter_code
_entity_poly.pdbx_strand_id
1 'polypeptide(L)'
;MGSRSQQLHFVMIPLMCPGHIIPMIDMAKLLAERDVIVTMVTTPRNSVRFGAAINRAIVSGLPIRLLEVRFPSVEVGLPEGCESVDELPSYSLNVNFMSATKMLQEPVEKVLAEVMPRPSCILSDKHVFWTAKTAEMFQIPWIMFDGMSCFTQLCTEMLSTSKVHESVSDSESFIVPGLPDPIEFTKPQLPGLFNPDSRPNSVNVIRKQIRATEVGAYGVVINSFEELEKDYVDNFKKLKRDKVWCVGPLSLCNRDRLDKAQRGNNVINDQHKCLNWLDIQKPGSVIYACLGSLSSLTRGQLIELALGLEGSEHPFLWAVRAGSKQEEIEKWIVEDGFEERIKGRGLLIRGWAPQVLILSHSAIGGFLTHCGWNSTIEGICAGVPLITWPLFAEQFFNEKLLVQVVETGVSVGSKIAVQLGEEEKAGVNVKREDVKRAINCIMHEGEEGENRRRKAREYAEKAAKAVEEGGSSHVNMALLVEDVLKQTNDYRPKTLQ
;
A
#
# COMPACT_ATOMS: atom_id res chain seq x y z
N MET A 1 -18.25 -2.15 42.58
CA MET A 1 -18.62 -1.40 41.37
C MET A 1 -17.36 -1.32 40.51
N GLY A 2 -17.25 -2.16 39.48
CA GLY A 2 -16.07 -2.15 38.61
C GLY A 2 -16.01 -0.83 37.85
N SER A 3 -14.83 -0.20 37.76
CA SER A 3 -14.66 0.97 36.91
C SER A 3 -15.05 0.57 35.49
N ARG A 4 -16.00 1.27 34.87
CA ARG A 4 -16.19 1.17 33.42
C ARG A 4 -14.86 1.56 32.80
N SER A 5 -14.19 0.62 32.14
CA SER A 5 -13.10 0.90 31.22
C SER A 5 -13.52 2.05 30.31
N GLN A 6 -12.72 3.11 30.22
CA GLN A 6 -13.02 4.23 29.34
C GLN A 6 -12.83 3.74 27.90
N GLN A 7 -13.95 3.50 27.21
CA GLN A 7 -13.93 3.06 25.83
C GLN A 7 -13.30 4.15 24.96
N LEU A 8 -12.20 3.82 24.28
CA LEU A 8 -11.47 4.73 23.41
C LEU A 8 -12.22 4.94 22.09
N HIS A 9 -12.03 6.10 21.49
CA HIS A 9 -12.61 6.44 20.19
C HIS A 9 -11.55 6.97 19.22
N PHE A 10 -11.22 6.16 18.21
CA PHE A 10 -10.24 6.50 17.20
C PHE A 10 -10.96 7.08 15.98
N VAL A 11 -10.52 8.25 15.52
CA VAL A 11 -10.96 8.80 14.24
C VAL A 11 -9.92 8.44 13.19
N MET A 12 -10.34 7.70 12.15
CA MET A 12 -9.47 7.22 11.08
C MET A 12 -9.73 7.98 9.79
N ILE A 13 -8.69 8.59 9.23
CA ILE A 13 -8.82 9.45 8.03
C ILE A 13 -7.81 9.00 6.96
N PRO A 14 -8.19 8.08 6.05
CA PRO A 14 -7.33 7.66 4.95
C PRO A 14 -7.22 8.76 3.88
N LEU A 15 -6.12 8.73 3.11
CA LEU A 15 -6.12 9.35 1.79
C LEU A 15 -7.11 8.57 0.91
N MET A 16 -7.94 9.27 0.13
CA MET A 16 -8.92 8.64 -0.76
C MET A 16 -8.24 7.99 -1.97
N CYS A 17 -7.49 6.92 -1.72
CA CYS A 17 -6.72 6.14 -2.67
C CYS A 17 -6.77 4.67 -2.22
N PRO A 18 -6.98 3.70 -3.13
CA PRO A 18 -7.18 2.30 -2.75
C PRO A 18 -6.05 1.74 -1.87
N GLY A 19 -4.80 2.13 -2.14
CA GLY A 19 -3.63 1.70 -1.38
C GLY A 19 -3.60 2.19 0.09
N HIS A 20 -4.44 3.16 0.45
CA HIS A 20 -4.51 3.70 1.81
C HIS A 20 -5.83 3.35 2.49
N ILE A 21 -6.95 3.42 1.74
CA ILE A 21 -8.28 3.05 2.24
C ILE A 21 -8.30 1.58 2.71
N ILE A 22 -7.83 0.65 1.88
CA ILE A 22 -7.96 -0.79 2.14
C ILE A 22 -7.23 -1.22 3.42
N PRO A 23 -5.92 -0.93 3.63
CA PRO A 23 -5.26 -1.29 4.88
C PRO A 23 -5.85 -0.56 6.09
N MET A 24 -6.38 0.66 5.94
CA MET A 24 -7.05 1.35 7.05
C MET A 24 -8.42 0.74 7.40
N ILE A 25 -9.15 0.15 6.44
CA ILE A 25 -10.33 -0.69 6.74
C ILE A 25 -9.91 -1.92 7.55
N ASP A 26 -8.85 -2.61 7.12
CA ASP A 26 -8.32 -3.79 7.81
C ASP A 26 -7.91 -3.44 9.26
N MET A 27 -7.23 -2.31 9.44
CA MET A 27 -6.83 -1.80 10.77
C MET A 27 -8.04 -1.40 11.63
N ALA A 28 -9.08 -0.78 11.04
CA ALA A 28 -10.30 -0.43 11.74
C ALA A 28 -10.99 -1.68 12.33
N LYS A 29 -11.04 -2.79 11.58
CA LYS A 29 -11.55 -4.09 12.07
C LYS A 29 -10.76 -4.55 13.30
N LEU A 30 -9.44 -4.57 13.21
CA LEU A 30 -8.56 -5.05 14.29
C LEU A 30 -8.61 -4.18 15.55
N LEU A 31 -8.75 -2.85 15.42
CA LEU A 31 -8.96 -1.95 16.55
C LEU A 31 -10.33 -2.20 17.19
N ALA A 32 -11.38 -2.35 16.39
CA ALA A 32 -12.74 -2.56 16.87
C ALA A 32 -12.93 -3.91 17.58
N GLU A 33 -12.19 -4.95 17.18
CA GLU A 33 -12.09 -6.23 17.91
C GLU A 33 -11.54 -6.08 19.34
N ARG A 34 -10.87 -4.96 19.65
CA ARG A 34 -10.30 -4.62 20.96
C ARG A 34 -11.16 -3.61 21.73
N ASP A 35 -12.46 -3.55 21.42
CA ASP A 35 -13.43 -2.65 22.04
C ASP A 35 -13.11 -1.15 21.86
N VAL A 36 -12.35 -0.79 20.82
CA VAL A 36 -12.12 0.61 20.42
C VAL A 36 -13.21 1.03 19.46
N ILE A 37 -13.91 2.12 19.75
CA ILE A 37 -14.82 2.73 18.77
C ILE A 37 -13.99 3.34 17.65
N VAL A 38 -14.31 3.02 16.40
CA VAL A 38 -13.61 3.58 15.23
C VAL A 38 -14.60 4.38 14.38
N THR A 39 -14.36 5.67 14.20
CA THR A 39 -15.06 6.44 13.16
C THR A 39 -14.14 6.59 11.96
N MET A 40 -14.48 5.96 10.83
CA MET A 40 -13.71 6.10 9.60
C MET A 40 -14.34 7.14 8.68
N VAL A 41 -13.55 8.16 8.35
CA VAL A 41 -13.93 9.21 7.40
C VAL A 41 -13.75 8.67 5.98
N THR A 42 -14.79 8.85 5.16
CA THR A 42 -14.77 8.46 3.75
C THR A 42 -15.66 9.41 2.95
N THR A 43 -15.84 9.12 1.66
CA THR A 43 -16.68 9.89 0.76
C THR A 43 -17.73 8.97 0.12
N PRO A 44 -18.86 9.48 -0.41
CA PRO A 44 -19.94 8.65 -0.94
C PRO A 44 -19.46 7.64 -2.00
N ARG A 45 -18.61 8.07 -2.94
CA ARG A 45 -18.09 7.17 -4.00
C ARG A 45 -17.20 6.08 -3.43
N ASN A 46 -16.32 6.41 -2.49
CA ASN A 46 -15.42 5.44 -1.85
C ASN A 46 -16.17 4.48 -0.92
N SER A 47 -17.26 4.95 -0.28
CA SER A 47 -18.17 4.10 0.50
C SER A 47 -18.83 3.02 -0.38
N VAL A 48 -19.28 3.37 -1.59
CA VAL A 48 -19.81 2.35 -2.52
C VAL A 48 -18.73 1.34 -2.94
N ARG A 49 -17.53 1.81 -3.27
CA ARG A 49 -16.44 0.96 -3.78
C ARG A 49 -15.88 0.00 -2.73
N PHE A 50 -15.61 0.50 -1.53
CA PHE A 50 -14.88 -0.20 -0.47
C PHE A 50 -15.72 -0.52 0.78
N GLY A 51 -16.99 -0.09 0.80
CA GLY A 51 -17.87 -0.18 1.97
C GLY A 51 -18.32 -1.59 2.32
N ALA A 52 -18.35 -2.55 1.39
CA ALA A 52 -18.90 -3.88 1.71
C ALA A 52 -18.15 -4.58 2.84
N ALA A 53 -16.81 -4.51 2.84
CA ALA A 53 -15.98 -5.14 3.86
C ALA A 53 -16.20 -4.56 5.26
N ILE A 54 -16.27 -3.22 5.35
CA ILE A 54 -16.52 -2.53 6.61
C ILE A 54 -17.99 -2.64 7.05
N ASN A 55 -18.95 -2.62 6.13
CA ASN A 55 -20.37 -2.78 6.46
C ASN A 55 -20.65 -4.16 7.06
N ARG A 56 -19.99 -5.21 6.56
CA ARG A 56 -20.07 -6.53 7.21
C ARG A 56 -19.54 -6.49 8.63
N ALA A 57 -18.40 -5.84 8.86
CA ALA A 57 -17.83 -5.70 10.20
C ALA A 57 -18.78 -4.96 11.16
N ILE A 58 -19.43 -3.89 10.68
CA ILE A 58 -20.47 -3.15 11.42
C ILE A 58 -21.68 -4.04 11.73
N VAL A 59 -22.20 -4.77 10.75
CA VAL A 59 -23.34 -5.68 10.91
C VAL A 59 -23.02 -6.82 11.87
N SER A 60 -21.78 -7.29 11.91
CA SER A 60 -21.29 -8.27 12.88
C SER A 60 -21.15 -7.72 14.31
N GLY A 61 -21.43 -6.43 14.52
CA GLY A 61 -21.45 -5.79 15.84
C GLY A 61 -20.13 -5.12 16.25
N LEU A 62 -19.13 -5.02 15.36
CA LEU A 62 -17.92 -4.26 15.68
C LEU A 62 -18.26 -2.76 15.82
N PRO A 63 -17.69 -2.04 16.80
CA PRO A 63 -17.98 -0.63 17.08
C PRO A 63 -17.36 0.33 16.05
N ILE A 64 -17.70 0.15 14.77
CA ILE A 64 -17.21 0.95 13.65
C ILE A 64 -18.34 1.87 13.16
N ARG A 65 -18.00 3.11 12.82
CA ARG A 65 -18.89 4.12 12.25
C ARG A 65 -18.30 4.63 10.95
N LEU A 66 -19.13 4.77 9.93
CA LEU A 66 -18.75 5.45 8.69
C LEU A 66 -19.20 6.90 8.76
N LEU A 67 -18.26 7.82 8.57
CA LEU A 67 -18.54 9.23 8.39
C LEU A 67 -18.32 9.59 6.91
N GLU A 68 -19.42 9.66 6.17
CA GLU A 68 -19.40 10.09 4.77
C GLU A 68 -19.42 11.62 4.68
N VAL A 69 -18.41 12.18 4.02
CA VAL A 69 -18.28 13.62 3.77
C VAL A 69 -18.31 13.86 2.26
N ARG A 70 -19.08 14.86 1.81
CA ARG A 70 -19.11 15.25 0.40
C ARG A 70 -17.70 15.65 -0.05
N PHE A 71 -17.21 15.01 -1.11
CA PHE A 71 -15.95 15.40 -1.73
C PHE A 71 -16.19 16.55 -2.72
N PRO A 72 -15.49 17.69 -2.61
CA PRO A 72 -15.75 18.87 -3.43
C PRO A 72 -15.05 18.80 -4.80
N SER A 73 -15.34 17.76 -5.60
CA SER A 73 -14.68 17.53 -6.91
C SER A 73 -14.85 18.73 -7.85
N VAL A 74 -16.08 19.19 -8.05
CA VAL A 74 -16.41 20.22 -9.05
C VAL A 74 -15.84 21.57 -8.65
N GLU A 75 -15.85 21.89 -7.36
CA GLU A 75 -15.33 23.15 -6.80
C GLU A 75 -13.83 23.35 -7.06
N VAL A 76 -13.08 22.26 -7.22
CA VAL A 76 -11.64 22.30 -7.54
C VAL A 76 -11.35 21.97 -9.00
N GLY A 77 -12.37 21.81 -9.86
CA GLY A 77 -12.19 21.50 -11.28
C GLY A 77 -11.88 20.04 -11.61
N LEU A 78 -12.20 19.10 -10.72
CA LEU A 78 -12.21 17.67 -11.05
C LEU A 78 -13.55 17.26 -11.70
N PRO A 79 -13.58 16.18 -12.50
CA PRO A 79 -14.84 15.61 -12.97
C PRO A 79 -15.77 15.25 -11.81
N GLU A 80 -17.08 15.37 -12.04
CA GLU A 80 -18.09 14.96 -11.07
C GLU A 80 -17.94 13.47 -10.71
N GLY A 81 -18.00 13.16 -9.42
CA GLY A 81 -17.83 11.79 -8.91
C GLY A 81 -16.38 11.29 -8.85
N CYS A 82 -15.40 12.10 -9.28
CA CYS A 82 -13.99 11.77 -9.13
C CYS A 82 -13.52 12.05 -7.69
N GLU A 83 -13.72 11.07 -6.80
CA GLU A 83 -13.39 11.16 -5.37
C GLU A 83 -12.22 10.27 -4.95
N SER A 84 -11.52 9.63 -5.89
CA SER A 84 -10.36 8.80 -5.60
C SER A 84 -9.20 9.04 -6.57
N VAL A 85 -7.96 8.87 -6.08
CA VAL A 85 -6.74 9.11 -6.87
C VAL A 85 -6.67 8.20 -8.11
N ASP A 86 -7.16 6.96 -8.02
CA ASP A 86 -7.12 5.99 -9.13
C ASP A 86 -8.23 6.21 -10.19
N GLU A 87 -9.16 7.12 -9.93
CA GLU A 87 -10.20 7.57 -10.86
C GLU A 87 -9.83 8.89 -11.57
N LEU A 88 -8.67 9.49 -11.26
CA LEU A 88 -8.22 10.70 -11.93
C LEU A 88 -8.01 10.45 -13.44
N PRO A 89 -8.59 11.28 -14.33
CA PRO A 89 -8.36 11.15 -15.77
C PRO A 89 -6.89 11.35 -16.18
N SER A 90 -6.18 12.17 -15.41
CA SER A 90 -4.75 12.42 -15.55
C SER A 90 -4.18 12.75 -14.17
N TYR A 91 -2.98 12.24 -13.89
CA TYR A 91 -2.29 12.56 -12.65
C TYR A 91 -1.92 14.05 -12.51
N SER A 92 -1.94 14.82 -13.61
CA SER A 92 -1.78 16.28 -13.53
C SER A 92 -2.84 16.96 -12.64
N LEU A 93 -4.01 16.34 -12.48
CA LEU A 93 -5.09 16.82 -11.62
C LEU A 93 -4.91 16.46 -10.13
N ASN A 94 -3.81 15.82 -9.76
CA ASN A 94 -3.53 15.48 -8.36
C ASN A 94 -3.45 16.72 -7.45
N VAL A 95 -2.99 17.87 -7.97
CA VAL A 95 -2.97 19.14 -7.20
C VAL A 95 -4.39 19.60 -6.84
N ASN A 96 -5.34 19.46 -7.77
CA ASN A 96 -6.75 19.74 -7.55
C ASN A 96 -7.33 18.76 -6.52
N PHE A 97 -6.99 17.46 -6.65
CA PHE A 97 -7.38 16.44 -5.69
C PHE A 97 -6.90 16.72 -4.26
N MET A 98 -5.63 17.12 -4.09
CA MET A 98 -5.10 17.52 -2.79
C MET A 98 -5.79 18.77 -2.25
N SER A 99 -6.20 19.69 -3.12
CA SER A 99 -6.98 20.88 -2.74
C SER A 99 -8.38 20.50 -2.23
N ALA A 100 -9.07 19.59 -2.92
CA ALA A 100 -10.36 19.06 -2.44
C ALA A 100 -10.21 18.30 -1.12
N THR A 101 -9.15 17.50 -0.98
CA THR A 101 -8.83 16.79 0.27
C THR A 101 -8.66 17.77 1.43
N LYS A 102 -8.04 18.94 1.20
CA LYS A 102 -7.90 20.00 2.22
C LYS A 102 -9.24 20.63 2.61
N MET A 103 -10.16 20.78 1.67
CA MET A 103 -11.50 21.33 1.93
C MET A 103 -12.38 20.41 2.80
N LEU A 104 -11.98 19.16 3.02
CA LEU A 104 -12.67 18.24 3.94
C LEU A 104 -12.45 18.60 5.42
N GLN A 105 -11.45 19.44 5.74
CA GLN A 105 -11.10 19.78 7.12
C GLN A 105 -12.31 20.32 7.91
N GLU A 106 -12.93 21.40 7.44
CA GLU A 106 -14.01 22.07 8.18
C GLU A 106 -15.26 21.17 8.35
N PRO A 107 -15.76 20.47 7.31
CA PRO A 107 -16.85 19.52 7.48
C PRO A 107 -16.55 18.41 8.49
N VAL A 108 -15.33 17.86 8.48
CA VAL A 108 -14.92 16.81 9.43
C VAL A 108 -14.87 17.38 10.85
N GLU A 109 -14.25 18.55 11.04
CA GLU A 109 -14.14 19.22 12.35
C GLU A 109 -15.51 19.48 12.99
N LYS A 110 -16.50 19.91 12.20
CA LYS A 110 -17.89 20.12 12.68
C LYS A 110 -18.49 18.84 13.27
N VAL A 111 -18.31 17.70 12.58
CA VAL A 111 -18.85 16.42 13.07
C VAL A 111 -18.07 15.92 14.29
N LEU A 112 -16.75 16.09 14.30
CA LEU A 112 -15.92 15.68 15.44
C LEU A 112 -16.20 16.47 16.72
N ALA A 113 -16.69 17.71 16.60
CA ALA A 113 -17.10 18.51 17.75
C ALA A 113 -18.35 17.95 18.46
N GLU A 114 -19.19 17.21 17.75
CA GLU A 114 -20.48 16.71 18.24
C GLU A 114 -20.46 15.20 18.54
N VAL A 115 -19.49 14.47 18.00
CA VAL A 115 -19.44 13.00 18.13
C VAL A 115 -19.19 12.56 19.57
N MET A 116 -19.96 11.57 20.01
CA MET A 116 -19.83 10.94 21.33
C MET A 116 -19.56 9.43 21.23
N PRO A 117 -18.67 8.86 22.06
CA PRO A 117 -17.75 9.56 22.97
C PRO A 117 -16.75 10.45 22.20
N ARG A 118 -16.13 11.42 22.87
CA ARG A 118 -15.17 12.32 22.23
C ARG A 118 -13.99 11.52 21.64
N PRO A 119 -13.44 11.92 20.49
CA PRO A 119 -12.24 11.29 19.94
C PRO A 119 -11.10 11.28 20.96
N SER A 120 -10.42 10.14 21.05
CA SER A 120 -9.24 9.92 21.88
C SER A 120 -7.95 10.16 21.11
N CYS A 121 -7.98 9.98 19.79
CA CYS A 121 -6.88 10.28 18.87
C CYS A 121 -7.39 10.45 17.43
N ILE A 122 -6.55 11.03 16.58
CA ILE A 122 -6.71 10.98 15.12
C ILE A 122 -5.60 10.10 14.57
N LEU A 123 -5.97 9.02 13.87
CA LEU A 123 -5.06 8.18 13.11
C LEU A 123 -5.32 8.43 11.63
N SER A 124 -4.41 9.10 10.93
CA SER A 124 -4.65 9.50 9.56
C SER A 124 -3.48 9.24 8.63
N ASP A 125 -3.81 9.23 7.34
CA ASP A 125 -2.79 9.24 6.32
C ASP A 125 -1.97 10.54 6.37
N LYS A 126 -0.64 10.45 6.26
CA LYS A 126 0.23 11.63 6.29
C LYS A 126 -0.04 12.63 5.16
N HIS A 127 -0.58 12.17 4.03
CA HIS A 127 -0.90 13.04 2.90
C HIS A 127 -2.15 13.88 3.19
N VAL A 128 -2.97 13.51 4.17
CA VAL A 128 -4.09 14.32 4.68
C VAL A 128 -3.58 15.25 5.79
N PHE A 129 -2.55 16.04 5.48
CA PHE A 129 -1.71 16.75 6.44
C PHE A 129 -2.42 17.80 7.31
N TRP A 130 -3.63 18.23 6.95
CA TRP A 130 -4.43 19.15 7.77
C TRP A 130 -4.89 18.53 9.10
N THR A 131 -4.92 17.20 9.16
CA THR A 131 -5.30 16.42 10.36
C THR A 131 -4.39 16.67 11.56
N ALA A 132 -3.12 17.02 11.34
CA ALA A 132 -2.22 17.44 12.41
C ALA A 132 -2.75 18.67 13.16
N LYS A 133 -3.22 19.69 12.40
CA LYS A 133 -3.82 20.90 12.98
C LYS A 133 -5.15 20.61 13.65
N THR A 134 -5.95 19.72 13.07
CA THR A 134 -7.22 19.29 13.69
C THR A 134 -6.96 18.58 15.02
N ALA A 135 -5.98 17.67 15.09
CA ALA A 135 -5.62 16.99 16.32
C ALA A 135 -5.15 17.97 17.41
N GLU A 136 -4.34 18.97 17.05
CA GLU A 136 -3.93 20.07 17.94
C GLU A 136 -5.14 20.86 18.47
N MET A 137 -6.08 21.23 17.57
CA MET A 137 -7.31 21.96 17.94
C MET A 137 -8.15 21.19 18.96
N PHE A 138 -8.30 19.88 18.79
CA PHE A 138 -9.04 19.01 19.71
C PHE A 138 -8.20 18.54 20.91
N GLN A 139 -6.91 18.91 20.98
CA GLN A 139 -5.96 18.52 22.02
C GLN A 139 -5.85 17.00 22.20
N ILE A 140 -5.78 16.28 21.08
CA ILE A 140 -5.65 14.81 21.04
C ILE A 140 -4.43 14.40 20.23
N PRO A 141 -3.81 13.23 20.51
CA PRO A 141 -2.66 12.77 19.76
C PRO A 141 -3.00 12.51 18.28
N TRP A 142 -2.10 12.98 17.40
CA TRP A 142 -2.10 12.65 15.98
C TRP A 142 -1.14 11.49 15.71
N ILE A 143 -1.64 10.39 15.18
CA ILE A 143 -0.88 9.20 14.83
C ILE A 143 -0.86 9.07 13.31
N MET A 144 0.33 8.98 12.74
CA MET A 144 0.50 8.89 11.30
C MET A 144 0.41 7.45 10.80
N PHE A 145 -0.18 7.31 9.62
CA PHE A 145 -0.07 6.14 8.76
C PHE A 145 0.31 6.61 7.35
N ASP A 146 1.09 5.84 6.60
CA ASP A 146 1.37 6.14 5.19
C ASP A 146 1.45 4.91 4.30
N GLY A 147 1.17 3.73 4.86
CA GLY A 147 1.19 2.47 4.14
C GLY A 147 2.59 2.04 3.70
N MET A 148 3.67 2.55 4.30
CA MET A 148 5.06 2.18 3.96
C MET A 148 5.70 1.25 5.02
N SER A 149 6.84 0.64 4.68
CA SER A 149 7.66 -0.18 5.58
C SER A 149 8.60 0.65 6.46
N CYS A 150 9.11 0.07 7.56
CA CYS A 150 10.15 0.72 8.36
C CYS A 150 11.44 0.95 7.56
N PHE A 151 11.79 0.03 6.66
CA PHE A 151 12.89 0.16 5.70
C PHE A 151 12.75 1.43 4.87
N THR A 152 11.59 1.63 4.25
CA THR A 152 11.31 2.80 3.41
C THR A 152 11.35 4.09 4.22
N GLN A 153 10.80 4.07 5.44
CA GLN A 153 10.84 5.23 6.32
C GLN A 153 12.29 5.58 6.70
N LEU A 154 13.11 4.60 7.06
CA LEU A 154 14.50 4.81 7.43
C LEU A 154 15.33 5.32 6.24
N CYS A 155 15.15 4.74 5.05
CA CYS A 155 15.77 5.24 3.80
C CYS A 155 15.42 6.73 3.58
N THR A 156 14.14 7.09 3.75
CA THR A 156 13.65 8.46 3.58
C THR A 156 14.28 9.43 4.59
N GLU A 157 14.38 9.04 5.86
CA GLU A 157 15.02 9.84 6.91
C GLU A 157 16.52 10.04 6.66
N MET A 158 17.24 8.96 6.31
CA MET A 158 18.68 9.00 6.06
C MET A 158 19.03 9.82 4.82
N LEU A 159 18.26 9.68 3.73
CA LEU A 159 18.44 10.48 2.52
C LEU A 159 18.17 11.97 2.76
N SER A 160 17.11 12.27 3.53
CA SER A 160 16.73 13.64 3.88
C SER A 160 17.80 14.35 4.72
N THR A 161 18.43 13.61 5.64
CA THR A 161 19.44 14.14 6.57
C THR A 161 20.81 14.26 5.91
N SER A 162 21.27 13.21 5.22
CA SER A 162 22.60 13.17 4.61
C SER A 162 22.70 13.95 3.31
N LYS A 163 21.61 14.02 2.53
CA LYS A 163 21.57 14.61 1.19
C LYS A 163 22.64 14.07 0.23
N VAL A 164 23.13 12.85 0.45
CA VAL A 164 24.18 12.22 -0.37
C VAL A 164 23.83 12.16 -1.85
N HIS A 165 22.53 12.04 -2.17
CA HIS A 165 22.02 12.04 -3.53
C HIS A 165 22.18 13.38 -4.27
N GLU A 166 22.40 14.49 -3.56
CA GLU A 166 22.61 15.82 -4.14
C GLU A 166 24.05 15.99 -4.67
N SER A 167 25.01 15.18 -4.19
CA SER A 167 26.44 15.28 -4.54
C SER A 167 26.89 14.36 -5.67
N VAL A 168 26.00 13.55 -6.24
CA VAL A 168 26.33 12.55 -7.27
C VAL A 168 25.65 12.86 -8.60
N SER A 169 26.25 12.38 -9.69
CA SER A 169 25.62 12.45 -11.02
C SER A 169 24.51 11.40 -11.17
N ASP A 170 23.63 11.55 -12.17
CA ASP A 170 22.49 10.65 -12.37
C ASP A 170 22.90 9.19 -12.67
N SER A 171 24.08 8.98 -13.26
CA SER A 171 24.63 7.66 -13.58
C SER A 171 25.44 7.03 -12.46
N GLU A 172 25.85 7.83 -11.48
CA GLU A 172 26.66 7.39 -10.36
C GLU A 172 25.77 6.79 -9.28
N SER A 173 26.21 5.65 -8.75
CA SER A 173 25.55 4.99 -7.64
C SER A 173 26.14 5.46 -6.31
N PHE A 174 25.32 5.39 -5.26
CA PHE A 174 25.74 5.76 -3.91
C PHE A 174 25.05 4.87 -2.88
N ILE A 175 25.73 4.69 -1.74
CA ILE A 175 25.19 3.96 -0.59
C ILE A 175 24.46 4.94 0.32
N VAL A 176 23.28 4.56 0.80
CA VAL A 176 22.54 5.36 1.79
C VAL A 176 23.23 5.22 3.16
N PRO A 177 23.78 6.31 3.73
CA PRO A 177 24.49 6.23 4.99
C PRO A 177 23.54 5.94 6.16
N GLY A 178 24.03 5.21 7.16
CA GLY A 178 23.30 4.97 8.42
C GLY A 178 22.26 3.86 8.39
N LEU A 179 22.11 3.15 7.27
CA LEU A 179 21.29 1.93 7.21
C LEU A 179 22.04 0.71 7.78
N PRO A 180 21.32 -0.32 8.27
CA PRO A 180 21.91 -1.59 8.70
C PRO A 180 22.73 -2.29 7.58
N ASP A 181 22.21 -2.26 6.36
CA ASP A 181 22.82 -2.89 5.18
C ASP A 181 23.36 -1.83 4.19
N PRO A 182 24.36 -2.15 3.37
CA PRO A 182 24.89 -1.25 2.35
C PRO A 182 23.94 -1.14 1.15
N ILE A 183 22.82 -0.44 1.32
CA ILE A 183 21.83 -0.26 0.27
C ILE A 183 22.27 0.82 -0.70
N GLU A 184 22.40 0.43 -1.96
CA GLU A 184 22.87 1.28 -3.05
C GLU A 184 21.72 1.70 -3.99
N PHE A 185 21.69 2.98 -4.37
CA PHE A 185 20.79 3.54 -5.38
C PHE A 185 21.53 4.38 -6.40
N THR A 186 20.93 4.56 -7.58
CA THR A 186 21.21 5.72 -8.44
C THR A 186 20.12 6.77 -8.24
N LYS A 187 20.43 8.03 -8.54
CA LYS A 187 19.47 9.14 -8.38
C LYS A 187 18.15 8.94 -9.16
N PRO A 188 18.13 8.41 -10.39
CA PRO A 188 16.89 8.10 -11.12
C PRO A 188 15.97 7.08 -10.44
N GLN A 189 16.48 6.25 -9.52
CA GLN A 189 15.65 5.27 -8.77
C GLN A 189 14.93 5.90 -7.57
N LEU A 190 15.29 7.12 -7.18
CA LEU A 190 14.74 7.75 -5.99
C LEU A 190 13.32 8.30 -6.23
N PRO A 191 12.46 8.33 -5.19
CA PRO A 191 11.13 8.92 -5.27
C PRO A 191 11.18 10.41 -5.58
N GLY A 192 10.05 10.96 -6.05
CA GLY A 192 9.89 12.38 -6.38
C GLY A 192 10.24 13.38 -5.27
N LEU A 193 10.38 12.93 -4.01
CA LEU A 193 10.89 13.76 -2.91
C LEU A 193 12.38 14.10 -3.06
N PHE A 194 13.18 13.16 -3.57
CA PHE A 194 14.64 13.27 -3.74
C PHE A 194 15.07 13.41 -5.20
N ASN A 195 14.19 13.02 -6.13
CA ASN A 195 14.35 13.22 -7.56
C ASN A 195 13.11 13.93 -8.14
N PRO A 196 12.96 15.25 -7.89
CA PRO A 196 11.74 15.97 -8.25
C PRO A 196 11.51 15.99 -9.76
N ASP A 197 10.24 16.00 -10.13
CA ASP A 197 9.80 16.08 -11.52
C ASP A 197 10.06 17.46 -12.14
N SER A 198 9.97 17.52 -13.47
CA SER A 198 10.04 18.77 -14.25
C SER A 198 8.78 19.66 -14.13
N ARG A 199 7.81 19.26 -13.30
CA ARG A 199 6.47 19.87 -13.19
C ARG A 199 6.48 21.10 -12.27
N PRO A 200 5.40 21.91 -12.25
CA PRO A 200 5.36 23.15 -11.49
C PRO A 200 5.66 22.94 -10.01
N ASN A 201 6.22 23.97 -9.38
CA ASN A 201 6.66 24.01 -7.98
C ASN A 201 5.60 23.52 -6.97
N SER A 202 4.31 23.49 -7.32
CA SER A 202 3.17 23.16 -6.44
C SER A 202 3.20 21.74 -5.86
N VAL A 203 3.54 20.70 -6.64
CA VAL A 203 3.61 19.31 -6.12
C VAL A 203 4.74 19.18 -5.10
N ASN A 204 5.88 19.79 -5.38
CA ASN A 204 7.03 19.79 -4.47
C ASN A 204 6.76 20.63 -3.21
N VAL A 205 5.98 21.71 -3.32
CA VAL A 205 5.49 22.46 -2.15
C VAL A 205 4.60 21.58 -1.27
N ILE A 206 3.66 20.81 -1.85
CA ILE A 206 2.81 19.88 -1.10
C ILE A 206 3.66 18.81 -0.39
N ARG A 207 4.63 18.20 -1.08
CA ARG A 207 5.56 17.22 -0.48
C ARG A 207 6.33 17.81 0.71
N LYS A 208 6.87 19.02 0.56
CA LYS A 208 7.56 19.73 1.64
C LYS A 208 6.63 20.04 2.82
N GLN A 209 5.38 20.42 2.54
CA GLN A 209 4.39 20.68 3.58
C GLN A 209 4.03 19.41 4.36
N ILE A 210 3.76 18.29 3.66
CA ILE A 210 3.55 16.99 4.29
C ILE A 210 4.73 16.65 5.21
N ARG A 211 5.96 16.73 4.69
CA ARG A 211 7.17 16.43 5.45
C ARG A 211 7.33 17.33 6.69
N ALA A 212 7.04 18.62 6.57
CA ALA A 212 7.10 19.54 7.69
C ALA A 212 6.06 19.21 8.78
N THR A 213 4.89 18.69 8.41
CA THR A 213 3.87 18.32 9.40
C THR A 213 4.23 17.07 10.19
N GLU A 214 5.04 16.15 9.66
CA GLU A 214 5.39 14.88 10.33
C GLU A 214 6.04 15.07 11.72
N VAL A 215 6.69 16.22 11.96
CA VAL A 215 7.29 16.58 13.26
C VAL A 215 6.24 16.69 14.37
N GLY A 216 4.99 17.02 14.02
CA GLY A 216 3.88 17.14 14.97
C GLY A 216 3.22 15.81 15.34
N ALA A 217 3.63 14.69 14.75
CA ALA A 217 3.03 13.39 15.05
C ALA A 217 3.45 12.87 16.43
N TYR A 218 2.48 12.31 17.15
CA TYR A 218 2.70 11.58 18.39
C TYR A 218 3.46 10.27 18.15
N GLY A 219 3.19 9.61 17.04
CA GLY A 219 3.83 8.37 16.64
C GLY A 219 3.37 7.89 15.27
N VAL A 220 3.89 6.74 14.85
CA VAL A 220 3.66 6.17 13.52
C VAL A 220 3.18 4.73 13.63
N VAL A 221 2.10 4.40 12.94
CA VAL A 221 1.64 3.03 12.77
C VAL A 221 2.14 2.51 11.43
N ILE A 222 2.73 1.32 11.45
CA ILE A 222 3.37 0.70 10.29
C ILE A 222 2.64 -0.61 9.97
N ASN A 223 2.20 -0.76 8.72
CA ASN A 223 1.67 -2.04 8.22
C ASN A 223 2.83 -2.97 7.87
N SER A 224 3.55 -3.44 8.88
CA SER A 224 4.63 -4.42 8.80
C SER A 224 4.68 -5.22 10.10
N PHE A 225 5.56 -6.21 10.19
CA PHE A 225 5.80 -7.01 11.39
C PHE A 225 7.29 -7.04 11.71
N GLU A 226 7.63 -7.13 12.99
CA GLU A 226 9.01 -6.92 13.45
C GLU A 226 10.00 -7.92 12.84
N GLU A 227 9.58 -9.17 12.67
CA GLU A 227 10.42 -10.24 12.16
C GLU A 227 10.77 -10.11 10.66
N LEU A 228 10.07 -9.24 9.92
CA LEU A 228 10.35 -8.98 8.51
C LEU A 228 11.61 -8.12 8.32
N GLU A 229 11.73 -7.07 9.15
CA GLU A 229 12.68 -5.98 8.95
C GLU A 229 13.24 -5.47 10.27
N LYS A 230 13.53 -6.39 11.20
CA LYS A 230 13.87 -6.11 12.61
C LYS A 230 14.87 -4.97 12.82
N ASP A 231 16.01 -5.00 12.14
CA ASP A 231 17.04 -3.99 12.34
C ASP A 231 16.57 -2.60 11.87
N TYR A 232 15.74 -2.55 10.84
CA TYR A 232 15.11 -1.31 10.38
C TYR A 232 14.04 -0.82 11.35
N VAL A 233 13.24 -1.73 11.93
CA VAL A 233 12.27 -1.40 13.00
C VAL A 233 12.99 -0.80 14.20
N ASP A 234 14.06 -1.44 14.69
CA ASP A 234 14.79 -1.01 15.87
C ASP A 234 15.44 0.37 15.67
N ASN A 235 16.00 0.63 14.49
CA ASN A 235 16.56 1.95 14.16
C ASN A 235 15.48 3.02 13.98
N PHE A 236 14.35 2.70 13.33
CA PHE A 236 13.27 3.65 13.15
C PHE A 236 12.57 3.99 14.47
N LYS A 237 12.37 3.01 15.36
CA LYS A 237 11.89 3.21 16.73
C LYS A 237 12.76 4.22 17.49
N LYS A 238 14.09 4.07 17.45
CA LYS A 238 15.02 5.03 18.07
C LYS A 238 14.84 6.45 17.54
N LEU A 239 14.72 6.62 16.22
CA LEU A 239 14.50 7.94 15.60
C LEU A 239 13.18 8.59 16.01
N LYS A 240 12.15 7.78 16.25
CA LYS A 240 10.80 8.22 16.61
C LYS A 240 10.50 8.05 18.11
N ARG A 241 11.54 7.97 18.96
CA ARG A 241 11.41 7.89 20.43
C ARG A 241 10.48 6.77 20.90
N ASP A 242 10.64 5.60 20.28
CA ASP A 242 9.87 4.37 20.52
C ASP A 242 8.36 4.45 20.22
N LYS A 243 7.91 5.53 19.56
CA LYS A 243 6.51 5.71 19.13
C LYS A 243 6.27 5.18 17.72
N VAL A 244 6.65 3.93 17.49
CA VAL A 244 6.41 3.20 16.24
C VAL A 244 5.79 1.84 16.57
N TRP A 245 4.61 1.57 16.00
CA TRP A 245 3.90 0.31 16.20
C TRP A 245 3.78 -0.43 14.87
N CYS A 246 4.49 -1.55 14.75
CA CYS A 246 4.34 -2.48 13.63
C CYS A 246 3.13 -3.37 13.92
N VAL A 247 2.00 -3.13 13.24
CA VAL A 247 0.70 -3.78 13.51
C VAL A 247 0.23 -4.66 12.36
N GLY A 248 1.04 -4.80 11.32
CA GLY A 248 0.72 -5.59 10.14
C GLY A 248 1.17 -7.05 10.28
N PRO A 249 0.95 -7.89 9.26
CA PRO A 249 0.25 -7.56 8.02
C PRO A 249 -1.26 -7.43 8.23
N LEU A 250 -1.80 -6.23 7.98
CA LEU A 250 -3.21 -5.92 8.22
C LEU A 250 -4.15 -6.79 7.37
N SER A 251 -3.72 -7.19 6.17
CA SER A 251 -4.50 -8.02 5.25
C SER A 251 -4.89 -9.39 5.83
N LEU A 252 -4.14 -9.91 6.80
CA LEU A 252 -4.39 -11.21 7.45
C LEU A 252 -5.62 -11.21 8.38
N CYS A 253 -6.22 -10.05 8.68
CA CYS A 253 -7.52 -10.01 9.36
C CYS A 253 -8.65 -10.63 8.51
N ASN A 254 -8.45 -10.75 7.19
CA ASN A 254 -9.42 -11.30 6.25
C ASN A 254 -9.21 -12.81 6.11
N ARG A 255 -9.86 -13.58 6.99
CA ARG A 255 -9.62 -15.03 7.14
C ARG A 255 -10.43 -15.86 6.14
N ASP A 256 -11.72 -15.57 5.99
CA ASP A 256 -12.61 -16.35 5.13
C ASP A 256 -12.52 -15.94 3.65
N ARG A 257 -13.09 -16.79 2.79
CA ARG A 257 -13.07 -16.61 1.33
C ARG A 257 -13.78 -15.33 0.89
N LEU A 258 -14.89 -14.96 1.53
CA LEU A 258 -15.68 -13.79 1.15
C LEU A 258 -14.96 -12.50 1.51
N ASP A 259 -14.35 -12.45 2.69
CA ASP A 259 -13.53 -11.34 3.15
C ASP A 259 -12.33 -11.11 2.22
N LYS A 260 -11.61 -12.16 1.83
CA LYS A 260 -10.52 -12.06 0.85
C LYS A 260 -11.00 -11.60 -0.53
N ALA A 261 -12.16 -12.08 -0.96
CA ALA A 261 -12.74 -11.76 -2.26
C ALA A 261 -13.24 -10.32 -2.37
N GLN A 262 -13.78 -9.78 -1.28
CA GLN A 262 -14.35 -8.44 -1.19
C GLN A 262 -13.38 -7.43 -0.55
N ARG A 263 -12.12 -7.83 -0.34
CA ARG A 263 -11.06 -6.91 0.07
C ARG A 263 -10.70 -6.01 -1.11
N GLY A 264 -11.10 -4.75 -1.02
CA GLY A 264 -10.89 -3.76 -2.07
C GLY A 264 -12.17 -3.41 -2.81
N ASN A 265 -12.07 -3.20 -4.12
CA ASN A 265 -13.20 -2.75 -4.92
C ASN A 265 -14.15 -3.92 -5.26
N ASN A 266 -15.42 -3.79 -4.94
CA ASN A 266 -16.42 -4.83 -5.15
C ASN A 266 -16.82 -4.97 -6.63
N VAL A 267 -16.13 -5.84 -7.38
CA VAL A 267 -16.58 -6.29 -8.70
C VAL A 267 -16.75 -7.82 -8.64
N ILE A 268 -18.00 -8.27 -8.58
CA ILE A 268 -18.38 -9.66 -8.25
C ILE A 268 -18.10 -10.64 -9.43
N ASN A 269 -18.05 -10.15 -10.67
CA ASN A 269 -18.29 -11.01 -11.83
C ASN A 269 -17.14 -11.95 -12.24
N ASP A 270 -15.88 -11.69 -11.87
CA ASP A 270 -14.73 -12.48 -12.37
C ASP A 270 -14.09 -13.43 -11.35
N GLN A 271 -14.57 -13.44 -10.10
CA GLN A 271 -13.96 -14.23 -9.02
C GLN A 271 -14.02 -15.74 -9.29
N HIS A 272 -15.20 -16.24 -9.71
CA HIS A 272 -15.41 -17.65 -9.99
C HIS A 272 -14.61 -18.14 -11.20
N LYS A 273 -14.53 -17.33 -12.25
CA LYS A 273 -13.76 -17.64 -13.45
C LYS A 273 -12.27 -17.78 -13.16
N CYS A 274 -11.74 -16.84 -12.36
CA CYS A 274 -10.35 -16.85 -11.93
C CYS A 274 -10.00 -18.11 -11.14
N LEU A 275 -10.80 -18.45 -10.12
CA LEU A 275 -10.51 -19.60 -9.25
C LEU A 275 -10.65 -20.93 -9.98
N ASN A 276 -11.71 -21.11 -10.76
CA ASN A 276 -11.88 -22.34 -11.54
C ASN A 276 -10.72 -22.57 -12.53
N TRP A 277 -10.14 -21.49 -13.07
CA TRP A 277 -8.96 -21.60 -13.93
C TRP A 277 -7.69 -21.94 -13.14
N LEU A 278 -7.55 -21.47 -11.91
CA LEU A 278 -6.43 -21.81 -11.03
C LEU A 278 -6.51 -23.25 -10.50
N ASP A 279 -7.72 -23.75 -10.22
CA ASP A 279 -7.98 -25.11 -9.70
C ASP A 279 -7.47 -26.22 -10.64
N ILE A 280 -7.38 -25.94 -11.95
CA ILE A 280 -6.89 -26.89 -12.96
C ILE A 280 -5.36 -26.81 -13.18
N GLN A 281 -4.67 -25.87 -12.55
CA GLN A 281 -3.23 -25.69 -12.68
C GLN A 281 -2.47 -26.50 -11.64
N LYS A 282 -1.19 -26.79 -11.91
CA LYS A 282 -0.34 -27.49 -10.94
C LYS A 282 0.01 -26.55 -9.78
N PRO A 283 0.19 -27.08 -8.55
CA PRO A 283 0.69 -26.29 -7.43
C PRO A 283 2.01 -25.59 -7.77
N GLY A 284 2.14 -24.32 -7.40
CA GLY A 284 3.34 -23.53 -7.61
C GLY A 284 3.74 -23.31 -9.07
N SER A 285 2.84 -23.50 -10.05
CA SER A 285 3.18 -23.37 -11.47
C SER A 285 2.79 -22.05 -12.12
N VAL A 286 1.94 -21.25 -11.48
CA VAL A 286 1.31 -20.06 -12.08
C VAL A 286 2.03 -18.77 -11.67
N ILE A 287 2.30 -17.89 -12.63
CA ILE A 287 2.70 -16.51 -12.37
C ILE A 287 1.47 -15.63 -12.28
N TYR A 288 1.28 -14.96 -11.14
CA TYR A 288 0.34 -13.84 -11.05
C TYR A 288 1.06 -12.54 -11.40
N ALA A 289 0.54 -11.77 -12.35
CA ALA A 289 1.08 -10.47 -12.75
C ALA A 289 0.05 -9.37 -12.47
N CYS A 290 0.39 -8.44 -11.58
CA CYS A 290 -0.44 -7.28 -11.27
C CYS A 290 0.42 -6.10 -10.82
N LEU A 291 0.31 -4.99 -11.53
CA LEU A 291 1.06 -3.77 -11.24
C LEU A 291 0.25 -2.77 -10.39
N GLY A 292 -0.86 -3.18 -9.78
CA GLY A 292 -1.68 -2.31 -8.94
C GLY A 292 -2.58 -1.33 -9.71
N SER A 293 -3.39 -0.56 -8.99
CA SER A 293 -4.46 0.27 -9.56
C SER A 293 -3.99 1.62 -10.13
N LEU A 294 -2.88 2.15 -9.61
CA LEU A 294 -2.32 3.45 -10.00
C LEU A 294 -1.31 3.36 -11.16
N SER A 295 -0.77 2.18 -11.43
CA SER A 295 0.23 2.00 -12.47
C SER A 295 -0.41 2.15 -13.85
N SER A 296 0.16 3.04 -14.66
CA SER A 296 -0.31 3.32 -16.03
C SER A 296 0.85 3.23 -17.02
N LEU A 297 1.27 2.00 -17.33
CA LEU A 297 2.34 1.75 -18.30
C LEU A 297 2.01 2.33 -19.70
N THR A 298 3.05 2.58 -20.50
CA THR A 298 2.88 2.91 -21.93
C THR A 298 2.36 1.69 -22.68
N ARG A 299 1.71 1.91 -23.84
CA ARG A 299 1.23 0.81 -24.69
C ARG A 299 2.36 -0.17 -25.03
N GLY A 300 3.52 0.36 -25.43
CA GLY A 300 4.69 -0.47 -25.75
C GLY A 300 5.18 -1.29 -24.56
N GLN A 301 5.17 -0.72 -23.35
CA GLN A 301 5.62 -1.43 -22.16
C GLN A 301 4.66 -2.54 -21.71
N LEU A 302 3.35 -2.35 -21.91
CA LEU A 302 2.33 -3.40 -21.69
C LEU A 302 2.49 -4.56 -22.68
N ILE A 303 2.80 -4.26 -23.94
CA ILE A 303 3.07 -5.28 -24.96
C ILE A 303 4.32 -6.09 -24.59
N GLU A 304 5.40 -5.46 -24.15
CA GLU A 304 6.60 -6.19 -23.70
C GLU A 304 6.32 -7.08 -22.46
N LEU A 305 5.48 -6.62 -21.52
CA LEU A 305 5.03 -7.46 -20.41
C LEU A 305 4.23 -8.68 -20.91
N ALA A 306 3.25 -8.47 -21.80
CA ALA A 306 2.42 -9.52 -22.37
C ALA A 306 3.25 -10.59 -23.09
N LEU A 307 4.18 -10.14 -23.93
CA LEU A 307 5.05 -11.02 -24.72
C LEU A 307 6.12 -11.71 -23.85
N GLY A 308 6.54 -11.08 -22.75
CA GLY A 308 7.43 -11.69 -21.76
C GLY A 308 6.75 -12.81 -20.97
N LEU A 309 5.49 -12.59 -20.55
CA LEU A 309 4.65 -13.61 -19.93
C LEU A 309 4.42 -14.78 -20.88
N GLU A 310 4.00 -14.51 -22.12
CA GLU A 310 3.80 -15.54 -23.15
C GLU A 310 5.07 -16.36 -23.40
N GLY A 311 6.20 -15.67 -23.61
CA GLY A 311 7.48 -16.27 -23.93
C GLY A 311 8.17 -17.01 -22.77
N SER A 312 7.69 -16.85 -21.53
CA SER A 312 8.14 -17.63 -20.38
C SER A 312 7.64 -19.07 -20.38
N GLU A 313 6.61 -19.37 -21.19
CA GLU A 313 5.96 -20.68 -21.30
C GLU A 313 5.28 -21.20 -20.01
N HIS A 314 5.44 -20.51 -18.88
CA HIS A 314 4.71 -20.79 -17.65
C HIS A 314 3.24 -20.35 -17.73
N PRO A 315 2.32 -21.08 -17.06
CA PRO A 315 0.97 -20.58 -16.87
C PRO A 315 0.97 -19.23 -16.15
N PHE A 316 0.10 -18.31 -16.55
CA PHE A 316 0.02 -17.00 -15.92
C PHE A 316 -1.40 -16.44 -15.83
N LEU A 317 -1.59 -15.60 -14.82
CA LEU A 317 -2.76 -14.76 -14.68
C LEU A 317 -2.30 -13.31 -14.71
N TRP A 318 -2.87 -12.50 -15.60
CA TRP A 318 -2.51 -11.10 -15.73
C TRP A 318 -3.71 -10.19 -15.46
N ALA A 319 -3.62 -9.40 -14.39
CA ALA A 319 -4.54 -8.30 -14.13
C ALA A 319 -4.15 -7.10 -15.01
N VAL A 320 -4.88 -6.93 -16.10
CA VAL A 320 -4.62 -5.91 -17.11
C VAL A 320 -5.18 -4.57 -16.62
N ARG A 321 -4.28 -3.60 -16.44
CA ARG A 321 -4.61 -2.20 -16.14
C ARG A 321 -3.85 -1.31 -17.11
N ALA A 322 -4.57 -0.63 -17.99
CA ALA A 322 -3.99 0.26 -18.99
C ALA A 322 -4.47 1.73 -18.90
N GLY A 323 -5.25 2.07 -17.87
CA GLY A 323 -5.72 3.45 -17.65
C GLY A 323 -6.45 4.01 -18.87
N SER A 324 -6.07 5.22 -19.31
CA SER A 324 -6.61 5.85 -20.53
C SER A 324 -6.31 5.09 -21.83
N LYS A 325 -5.41 4.11 -21.81
CA LYS A 325 -5.00 3.31 -22.99
C LYS A 325 -5.70 1.96 -23.07
N GLN A 326 -6.73 1.73 -22.24
CA GLN A 326 -7.43 0.45 -22.22
C GLN A 326 -7.93 0.05 -23.61
N GLU A 327 -8.57 0.96 -24.34
CA GLU A 327 -9.07 0.70 -25.69
C GLU A 327 -7.96 0.29 -26.67
N GLU A 328 -6.81 0.95 -26.62
CA GLU A 328 -5.67 0.63 -27.49
C GLU A 328 -5.07 -0.75 -27.22
N ILE A 329 -5.03 -1.14 -25.95
CA ILE A 329 -4.52 -2.45 -25.53
C ILE A 329 -5.50 -3.56 -25.88
N GLU A 330 -6.80 -3.35 -25.66
CA GLU A 330 -7.83 -4.31 -26.09
C GLU A 330 -7.81 -4.51 -27.60
N LYS A 331 -7.68 -3.42 -28.37
CA LYS A 331 -7.54 -3.49 -29.82
C LYS A 331 -6.32 -4.32 -30.24
N TRP A 332 -5.16 -4.08 -29.61
CA TRP A 332 -3.96 -4.87 -29.88
C TRP A 332 -4.16 -6.35 -29.53
N ILE A 333 -4.75 -6.69 -28.38
CA ILE A 333 -5.01 -8.08 -27.97
C ILE A 333 -5.80 -8.83 -29.05
N VAL A 334 -6.81 -8.19 -29.63
CA VAL A 334 -7.65 -8.77 -30.69
C VAL A 334 -6.89 -8.89 -32.01
N GLU A 335 -6.26 -7.81 -32.48
CA GLU A 335 -5.57 -7.78 -33.78
C GLU A 335 -4.35 -8.70 -33.82
N ASP A 336 -3.62 -8.80 -32.71
CA ASP A 336 -2.45 -9.66 -32.56
C ASP A 336 -2.84 -11.14 -32.37
N GLY A 337 -4.06 -11.41 -31.90
CA GLY A 337 -4.51 -12.76 -31.54
C GLY A 337 -3.90 -13.28 -30.24
N PHE A 338 -3.51 -12.38 -29.33
CA PHE A 338 -2.78 -12.72 -28.11
C PHE A 338 -3.54 -13.71 -27.22
N GLU A 339 -4.83 -13.49 -26.96
CA GLU A 339 -5.65 -14.37 -26.12
C GLU A 339 -5.75 -15.81 -26.66
N GLU A 340 -5.78 -15.99 -27.99
CA GLU A 340 -5.84 -17.33 -28.59
C GLU A 340 -4.50 -18.08 -28.44
N ARG A 341 -3.36 -17.39 -28.53
CA ARG A 341 -2.04 -18.03 -28.36
C ARG A 341 -1.75 -18.48 -26.93
N ILE A 342 -2.32 -17.77 -25.96
CA ILE A 342 -2.16 -18.09 -24.54
C ILE A 342 -3.25 -19.03 -24.03
N LYS A 343 -4.21 -19.44 -24.86
CA LYS A 343 -5.34 -20.27 -24.47
C LYS A 343 -4.91 -21.52 -23.70
N GLY A 344 -5.50 -21.71 -22.52
CA GLY A 344 -5.16 -22.81 -21.60
C GLY A 344 -3.96 -22.55 -20.69
N ARG A 345 -3.06 -21.61 -21.03
CA ARG A 345 -1.91 -21.22 -20.21
C ARG A 345 -2.03 -19.84 -19.59
N GLY A 346 -2.78 -18.93 -20.19
CA GLY A 346 -2.95 -17.56 -19.74
C GLY A 346 -4.41 -17.20 -19.47
N LEU A 347 -4.64 -16.39 -18.43
CA LEU A 347 -5.93 -15.77 -18.15
C LEU A 347 -5.77 -14.26 -17.93
N LEU A 348 -6.55 -13.45 -18.66
CA LEU A 348 -6.60 -12.00 -18.47
C LEU A 348 -7.76 -11.62 -17.54
N ILE A 349 -7.47 -10.83 -16.52
CA ILE A 349 -8.47 -10.15 -15.68
C ILE A 349 -8.49 -8.69 -16.08
N ARG A 350 -9.66 -8.19 -16.49
CA ARG A 350 -9.86 -6.78 -16.83
C ARG A 350 -10.48 -6.07 -15.63
N GLY A 351 -9.78 -5.11 -15.05
CA GLY A 351 -10.26 -4.38 -13.87
C GLY A 351 -9.70 -4.92 -12.55
N TRP A 352 -10.55 -5.01 -11.52
CA TRP A 352 -10.12 -5.35 -10.16
C TRP A 352 -9.94 -6.86 -9.99
N ALA A 353 -8.74 -7.29 -9.59
CA ALA A 353 -8.45 -8.68 -9.25
C ALA A 353 -8.62 -8.91 -7.74
N PRO A 354 -9.24 -10.03 -7.30
CA PRO A 354 -9.31 -10.41 -5.89
C PRO A 354 -7.92 -10.91 -5.41
N GLN A 355 -6.97 -9.99 -5.31
CA GLN A 355 -5.54 -10.29 -5.21
C GLN A 355 -5.17 -11.22 -4.05
N VAL A 356 -5.66 -10.95 -2.84
CA VAL A 356 -5.37 -11.80 -1.67
C VAL A 356 -5.92 -13.22 -1.87
N LEU A 357 -7.07 -13.36 -2.53
CA LEU A 357 -7.66 -14.65 -2.84
C LEU A 357 -6.85 -15.42 -3.89
N ILE A 358 -6.36 -14.72 -4.93
CA ILE A 358 -5.47 -15.29 -5.96
C ILE A 358 -4.17 -15.74 -5.33
N LEU A 359 -3.49 -14.87 -4.58
CA LEU A 359 -2.20 -15.16 -3.94
C LEU A 359 -2.31 -16.30 -2.92
N SER A 360 -3.46 -16.46 -2.26
CA SER A 360 -3.71 -17.58 -1.33
C SER A 360 -3.87 -18.94 -2.03
N HIS A 361 -3.95 -18.99 -3.37
CA HIS A 361 -4.19 -20.23 -4.11
C HIS A 361 -2.90 -21.03 -4.30
N SER A 362 -2.96 -22.35 -4.09
CA SER A 362 -1.78 -23.23 -4.13
C SER A 362 -1.07 -23.28 -5.49
N ALA A 363 -1.79 -22.98 -6.57
CA ALA A 363 -1.23 -22.91 -7.92
C ALA A 363 -0.25 -21.74 -8.14
N ILE A 364 -0.30 -20.69 -7.33
CA ILE A 364 0.59 -19.53 -7.51
C ILE A 364 2.03 -19.91 -7.12
N GLY A 365 2.95 -19.78 -8.07
CA GLY A 365 4.39 -20.00 -7.90
C GLY A 365 5.23 -18.73 -7.85
N GLY A 366 4.71 -17.62 -8.38
CA GLY A 366 5.41 -16.33 -8.38
C GLY A 366 4.47 -15.15 -8.57
N PHE A 367 4.86 -13.99 -8.05
CA PHE A 367 4.08 -12.75 -8.16
C PHE A 367 4.89 -11.61 -8.77
N LEU A 368 4.56 -11.24 -10.02
CA LEU A 368 5.06 -10.03 -10.66
C LEU A 368 4.27 -8.81 -10.19
N THR A 369 4.98 -7.92 -9.48
CA THR A 369 4.40 -6.76 -8.81
C THR A 369 5.20 -5.49 -9.08
N HIS A 370 4.51 -4.36 -9.05
CA HIS A 370 5.12 -3.03 -9.01
C HIS A 370 5.84 -2.69 -7.69
N CYS A 371 5.86 -3.59 -6.71
CA CYS A 371 6.49 -3.40 -5.40
C CYS A 371 5.84 -2.33 -4.50
N GLY A 372 4.62 -1.87 -4.78
CA GLY A 372 3.86 -1.08 -3.80
C GLY A 372 3.63 -1.88 -2.53
N TRP A 373 3.76 -1.25 -1.37
CA TRP A 373 3.92 -1.98 -0.09
C TRP A 373 2.78 -2.96 0.23
N ASN A 374 1.52 -2.63 -0.09
CA ASN A 374 0.40 -3.57 0.08
C ASN A 374 0.59 -4.86 -0.73
N SER A 375 0.93 -4.75 -2.02
CA SER A 375 1.17 -5.94 -2.86
C SER A 375 2.39 -6.72 -2.35
N THR A 376 3.44 -6.01 -1.91
CA THR A 376 4.64 -6.63 -1.34
C THR A 376 4.29 -7.47 -0.11
N ILE A 377 3.60 -6.88 0.88
CA ILE A 377 3.29 -7.60 2.11
C ILE A 377 2.26 -8.71 1.88
N GLU A 378 1.32 -8.55 0.95
CA GLU A 378 0.38 -9.61 0.55
C GLU A 378 1.11 -10.80 -0.09
N GLY A 379 2.09 -10.56 -0.96
CA GLY A 379 2.92 -11.62 -1.55
C GLY A 379 3.75 -12.36 -0.50
N ILE A 380 4.36 -11.62 0.44
CA ILE A 380 5.10 -12.19 1.56
C ILE A 380 4.19 -13.07 2.43
N CYS A 381 3.01 -12.58 2.79
CA CYS A 381 2.04 -13.33 3.60
C CYS A 381 1.55 -14.61 2.92
N ALA A 382 1.47 -14.61 1.59
CA ALA A 382 1.09 -15.78 0.81
C ALA A 382 2.24 -16.79 0.65
N GLY A 383 3.46 -16.45 1.06
CA GLY A 383 4.63 -17.31 0.87
C GLY A 383 5.08 -17.42 -0.58
N VAL A 384 4.74 -16.43 -1.40
CA VAL A 384 5.01 -16.41 -2.84
C VAL A 384 6.24 -15.53 -3.11
N PRO A 385 7.27 -16.03 -3.83
CA PRO A 385 8.42 -15.22 -4.20
C PRO A 385 8.01 -14.15 -5.23
N LEU A 386 8.68 -12.98 -5.19
CA LEU A 386 8.24 -11.78 -5.91
C LEU A 386 9.14 -11.45 -7.10
N ILE A 387 8.55 -11.19 -8.26
CA ILE A 387 9.23 -10.58 -9.40
C ILE A 387 9.03 -9.07 -9.29
N THR A 388 10.11 -8.35 -8.99
CA THR A 388 10.04 -6.92 -8.65
C THR A 388 10.16 -6.06 -9.90
N TRP A 389 9.15 -5.21 -10.12
CA TRP A 389 9.11 -4.23 -11.19
C TRP A 389 8.73 -2.85 -10.65
N PRO A 390 9.59 -2.20 -9.86
CA PRO A 390 9.28 -0.89 -9.32
C PRO A 390 9.09 0.15 -10.43
N LEU A 391 8.09 1.02 -10.24
CA LEU A 391 7.68 2.04 -11.20
C LEU A 391 7.81 3.44 -10.63
N PHE A 392 7.29 3.72 -9.43
CA PHE A 392 7.20 5.07 -8.85
C PHE A 392 7.16 5.04 -7.32
N ALA A 393 7.00 6.21 -6.69
CA ALA A 393 6.92 6.38 -5.24
C ALA A 393 8.06 5.62 -4.52
N GLU A 394 7.76 4.89 -3.45
CA GLU A 394 8.72 4.16 -2.62
C GLU A 394 9.13 2.79 -3.18
N GLN A 395 8.63 2.40 -4.36
CA GLN A 395 8.70 1.02 -4.85
C GLN A 395 10.12 0.52 -5.06
N PHE A 396 11.05 1.40 -5.46
CA PHE A 396 12.47 1.05 -5.58
C PHE A 396 13.11 0.76 -4.21
N PHE A 397 12.65 1.40 -3.14
CA PHE A 397 13.11 1.05 -1.79
C PHE A 397 12.58 -0.32 -1.40
N ASN A 398 11.29 -0.59 -1.65
CA ASN A 398 10.69 -1.90 -1.39
C ASN A 398 11.36 -3.02 -2.22
N GLU A 399 11.77 -2.76 -3.46
CA GLU A 399 12.57 -3.70 -4.25
C GLU A 399 13.90 -4.05 -3.55
N LYS A 400 14.62 -3.07 -3.01
CA LYS A 400 15.88 -3.33 -2.31
C LYS A 400 15.69 -4.20 -1.08
N LEU A 401 14.63 -3.95 -0.29
CA LEU A 401 14.27 -4.84 0.81
C LEU A 401 14.05 -6.27 0.29
N LEU A 402 13.23 -6.45 -0.75
CA LEU A 402 12.86 -7.75 -1.32
C LEU A 402 14.04 -8.54 -1.91
N VAL A 403 14.92 -7.86 -2.62
CA VAL A 403 16.01 -8.49 -3.38
C VAL A 403 17.29 -8.63 -2.55
N GLN A 404 17.61 -7.64 -1.70
CA GLN A 404 18.91 -7.58 -1.01
C GLN A 404 18.84 -7.97 0.47
N VAL A 405 17.72 -7.74 1.15
CA VAL A 405 17.62 -7.95 2.61
C VAL A 405 16.90 -9.26 2.93
N VAL A 406 15.66 -9.41 2.46
CA VAL A 406 14.85 -10.63 2.72
C VAL A 406 15.11 -11.73 1.69
N GLU A 407 15.68 -11.37 0.54
CA GLU A 407 16.06 -12.27 -0.55
C GLU A 407 14.92 -13.20 -1.02
N THR A 408 13.70 -12.67 -1.11
CA THR A 408 12.53 -13.39 -1.66
C THR A 408 12.19 -12.94 -3.08
N GLY A 409 12.91 -11.94 -3.59
CA GLY A 409 12.63 -11.28 -4.86
C GLY A 409 13.64 -11.54 -5.99
N VAL A 410 13.22 -11.30 -7.23
CA VAL A 410 14.06 -11.18 -8.42
C VAL A 410 13.63 -9.94 -9.21
N SER A 411 14.58 -9.05 -9.51
CA SER A 411 14.29 -7.84 -10.29
C SER A 411 14.16 -8.11 -11.79
N VAL A 412 13.19 -7.45 -12.40
CA VAL A 412 13.13 -7.35 -13.87
C VAL A 412 14.19 -6.38 -14.42
N GLY A 413 14.91 -5.65 -13.57
CA GLY A 413 15.97 -4.74 -13.99
C GLY A 413 15.48 -3.33 -14.34
N SER A 414 14.35 -2.89 -13.78
CA SER A 414 13.92 -1.50 -13.87
C SER A 414 14.96 -0.59 -13.21
N LYS A 415 15.33 0.52 -13.86
CA LYS A 415 16.40 1.42 -13.38
C LYS A 415 15.95 2.85 -13.11
N ILE A 416 14.73 3.21 -13.48
CA ILE A 416 14.24 4.59 -13.46
C ILE A 416 12.86 4.61 -12.81
N ALA A 417 12.73 5.42 -11.76
CA ALA A 417 11.45 5.80 -11.21
C ALA A 417 10.73 6.73 -12.18
N VAL A 418 9.62 6.25 -12.71
CA VAL A 418 8.71 7.00 -13.56
C VAL A 418 7.87 7.92 -12.68
N GLN A 419 7.87 9.21 -12.99
CA GLN A 419 7.00 10.15 -12.29
C GLN A 419 5.56 9.91 -12.77
N LEU A 420 4.62 9.71 -11.83
CA LEU A 420 3.21 9.49 -12.16
C LEU A 420 2.69 10.63 -13.06
N GLY A 421 2.07 10.30 -14.19
CA GLY A 421 1.63 11.24 -15.23
C GLY A 421 2.69 11.62 -16.28
N GLU A 422 3.91 11.08 -16.19
CA GLU A 422 4.98 11.26 -17.18
C GLU A 422 5.42 9.93 -17.83
N GLU A 423 4.55 8.92 -17.80
CA GLU A 423 4.90 7.55 -18.22
C GLU A 423 5.34 7.48 -19.68
N GLU A 424 4.77 8.31 -20.56
CA GLU A 424 5.16 8.40 -21.96
C GLU A 424 6.61 8.88 -22.15
N LYS A 425 7.15 9.73 -21.25
CA LYS A 425 8.55 10.17 -21.32
C LYS A 425 9.52 9.03 -21.04
N ALA A 426 9.11 8.08 -20.21
CA ALA A 426 9.93 6.94 -19.82
C ALA A 426 10.03 5.88 -20.93
N GLY A 427 9.07 5.83 -21.86
CA GLY A 427 9.09 4.89 -22.99
C GLY A 427 9.05 3.42 -22.55
N VAL A 428 9.85 2.57 -23.21
CA VAL A 428 9.98 1.13 -22.90
C VAL A 428 11.34 0.86 -22.26
N ASN A 429 11.34 0.65 -20.94
CA ASN A 429 12.54 0.48 -20.12
C ASN A 429 12.84 -0.98 -19.76
N VAL A 430 11.85 -1.86 -19.85
CA VAL A 430 12.00 -3.30 -19.56
C VAL A 430 11.56 -4.08 -20.79
N LYS A 431 12.37 -5.01 -21.27
CA LYS A 431 12.04 -5.83 -22.45
C LYS A 431 11.39 -7.15 -22.03
N ARG A 432 10.68 -7.79 -22.96
CA ARG A 432 10.08 -9.12 -22.76
C ARG A 432 11.09 -10.15 -22.26
N GLU A 433 12.35 -10.04 -22.69
CA GLU A 433 13.41 -10.96 -22.27
C GLU A 433 13.81 -10.76 -20.81
N ASP A 434 13.69 -9.53 -20.29
CA ASP A 434 13.92 -9.25 -18.87
C ASP A 434 12.82 -9.87 -18.02
N VAL A 435 11.56 -9.76 -18.46
CA VAL A 435 10.39 -10.37 -17.82
C VAL A 435 10.53 -11.89 -17.83
N LYS A 436 10.80 -12.48 -19.00
CA LYS A 436 11.03 -13.91 -19.18
C LYS A 436 12.16 -14.41 -18.29
N ARG A 437 13.30 -13.72 -18.27
CA ARG A 437 14.44 -14.05 -17.40
C ARG A 437 14.01 -14.08 -15.93
N ALA A 438 13.34 -13.03 -15.46
CA ALA A 438 12.94 -12.93 -14.05
C ALA A 438 11.94 -14.02 -13.66
N ILE A 439 10.97 -14.34 -14.54
CA ILE A 439 10.05 -15.47 -14.35
C ILE A 439 10.84 -16.79 -14.26
N ASN A 440 11.72 -17.05 -15.22
CA ASN A 440 12.48 -18.29 -15.24
C ASN A 440 13.37 -18.43 -14.00
N CYS A 441 14.00 -17.34 -13.52
CA CYS A 441 14.78 -17.35 -12.29
C CYS A 441 13.95 -17.76 -11.06
N ILE A 442 12.72 -17.26 -10.94
CA ILE A 442 11.87 -17.53 -9.77
C ILE A 442 11.25 -18.93 -9.83
N MET A 443 10.95 -19.41 -11.04
CA MET A 443 10.37 -20.73 -11.29
C MET A 443 11.41 -21.83 -11.39
N HIS A 444 12.70 -21.48 -11.42
CA HIS A 444 13.79 -22.45 -11.53
C HIS A 444 13.77 -23.45 -10.37
N GLU A 445 13.94 -24.74 -10.69
CA GLU A 445 13.98 -25.83 -9.71
C GLU A 445 15.38 -26.05 -9.09
N GLY A 446 16.37 -25.24 -9.48
CA GLY A 446 17.70 -25.25 -8.86
C GLY A 446 17.73 -24.62 -7.47
N GLU A 447 18.87 -24.78 -6.79
CA GLU A 447 19.11 -24.35 -5.41
C GLU A 447 18.69 -22.89 -5.15
N GLU A 448 19.04 -22.00 -6.07
CA GLU A 448 18.75 -20.57 -5.94
C GLU A 448 17.24 -20.25 -5.90
N GLY A 449 16.45 -20.89 -6.77
CA GLY A 449 15.00 -20.72 -6.85
C GLY A 449 14.29 -21.37 -5.66
N GLU A 450 14.75 -22.57 -5.26
CA GLU A 450 14.18 -23.25 -4.09
C GLU A 450 14.48 -22.50 -2.78
N ASN A 451 15.67 -21.92 -2.65
CA ASN A 451 16.03 -21.10 -1.49
C ASN A 451 15.10 -19.89 -1.35
N ARG A 452 14.76 -19.20 -2.46
CA ARG A 452 13.78 -18.09 -2.46
C ARG A 452 12.40 -18.53 -2.04
N ARG A 453 11.90 -19.64 -2.59
CA ARG A 453 10.58 -20.19 -2.22
C ARG A 453 10.55 -20.60 -0.75
N ARG A 454 11.62 -21.22 -0.24
CA ARG A 454 11.77 -21.55 1.19
C ARG A 454 11.71 -20.29 2.06
N LYS A 455 12.52 -19.25 1.75
CA LYS A 455 12.50 -17.98 2.49
C LYS A 455 11.13 -17.31 2.45
N ALA A 456 10.46 -17.31 1.30
CA ALA A 456 9.11 -16.75 1.18
C ALA A 456 8.13 -17.46 2.13
N ARG A 457 8.14 -18.81 2.18
CA ARG A 457 7.33 -19.59 3.13
C ARG A 457 7.67 -19.28 4.59
N GLU A 458 8.95 -19.15 4.93
CA GLU A 458 9.38 -18.81 6.29
C GLU A 458 8.88 -17.43 6.74
N TYR A 459 8.90 -16.44 5.85
CA TYR A 459 8.31 -15.13 6.16
C TYR A 459 6.79 -15.16 6.24
N ALA A 460 6.11 -15.99 5.44
CA ALA A 460 4.67 -16.20 5.57
C ALA A 460 4.29 -16.81 6.95
N GLU A 461 5.06 -17.78 7.43
CA GLU A 461 4.88 -18.35 8.76
C GLU A 461 5.12 -17.32 9.88
N LYS A 462 6.17 -16.50 9.74
CA LYS A 462 6.45 -15.41 10.68
C LYS A 462 5.33 -14.35 10.68
N ALA A 463 4.84 -13.99 9.49
CA ALA A 463 3.72 -13.07 9.32
C ALA A 463 2.45 -13.58 10.01
N ALA A 464 2.12 -14.87 9.84
CA ALA A 464 0.99 -15.49 10.52
C ALA A 464 1.14 -15.46 12.05
N LYS A 465 2.31 -15.85 12.56
CA LYS A 465 2.62 -15.80 14.01
C LYS A 465 2.59 -14.38 14.59
N ALA A 466 3.00 -13.38 13.82
CA ALA A 466 3.03 -11.99 14.29
C ALA A 466 1.63 -11.44 14.63
N VAL A 467 0.59 -11.89 13.91
CA VAL A 467 -0.79 -11.43 14.11
C VAL A 467 -1.63 -12.31 15.04
N GLU A 468 -1.14 -13.50 15.37
CA GLU A 468 -1.74 -14.39 16.38
C GLU A 468 -1.65 -13.79 17.80
N GLU A 469 -2.45 -14.30 18.72
CA GLU A 469 -2.42 -13.86 20.12
C GLU A 469 -1.01 -14.04 20.72
N GLY A 470 -0.46 -12.96 21.26
CA GLY A 470 0.92 -12.92 21.77
C GLY A 470 2.00 -12.66 20.72
N GLY A 471 1.66 -12.63 19.43
CA GLY A 471 2.56 -12.24 18.34
C GLY A 471 2.97 -10.77 18.39
N SER A 472 4.09 -10.42 17.73
CA SER A 472 4.69 -9.08 17.75
C SER A 472 3.71 -7.98 17.35
N SER A 473 2.96 -8.18 16.26
CA SER A 473 1.97 -7.22 15.76
C SER A 473 0.70 -7.17 16.60
N HIS A 474 0.25 -8.31 17.12
CA HIS A 474 -0.84 -8.37 18.08
C HIS A 474 -0.53 -7.55 19.34
N VAL A 475 0.68 -7.70 19.87
CA VAL A 475 1.19 -6.95 21.04
C VAL A 475 1.34 -5.47 20.71
N ASN A 476 1.94 -5.11 19.57
CA ASN A 476 2.10 -3.71 19.16
C ASN A 476 0.75 -3.00 18.98
N MET A 477 -0.29 -3.69 18.51
CA MET A 477 -1.64 -3.13 18.45
C MET A 477 -2.20 -2.85 19.86
N ALA A 478 -1.97 -3.75 20.83
CA ALA A 478 -2.38 -3.52 22.21
C ALA A 478 -1.60 -2.35 22.85
N LEU A 479 -0.30 -2.26 22.60
CA LEU A 479 0.55 -1.16 23.08
C LEU A 479 0.11 0.20 22.51
N LEU A 480 -0.29 0.24 21.24
CA LEU A 480 -0.86 1.45 20.62
C LEU A 480 -2.11 1.91 21.38
N VAL A 481 -3.04 0.99 21.65
CA VAL A 481 -4.29 1.28 22.38
C VAL A 481 -3.99 1.72 23.81
N GLU A 482 -3.07 1.05 24.50
CA GLU A 482 -2.64 1.39 25.86
C GLU A 482 -1.99 2.77 25.94
N ASP A 483 -1.13 3.12 24.98
CA ASP A 483 -0.47 4.41 24.94
C ASP A 483 -1.47 5.56 24.73
N VAL A 484 -2.46 5.38 23.84
CA VAL A 484 -3.54 6.36 23.68
C VAL A 484 -4.38 6.46 24.96
N LEU A 485 -4.67 5.34 25.63
CA LEU A 485 -5.39 5.36 26.91
C LEU A 485 -4.64 6.18 27.97
N LYS A 486 -3.32 6.01 28.09
CA LYS A 486 -2.48 6.81 29.01
C LYS A 486 -2.57 8.30 28.68
N GLN A 487 -2.47 8.68 27.41
CA GLN A 487 -2.61 10.08 26.99
C GLN A 487 -3.97 10.68 27.39
N THR A 488 -5.06 9.93 27.23
CA THR A 488 -6.40 10.42 27.65
C THR A 488 -6.55 10.59 29.16
N ASN A 489 -5.85 9.79 29.97
CA ASN A 489 -5.89 9.89 31.42
C ASN A 489 -5.04 11.05 31.95
N ASP A 490 -3.89 11.31 31.34
CA ASP A 490 -3.00 12.41 31.70
C ASP A 490 -3.60 13.78 31.37
N TYR A 491 -4.51 13.84 30.39
CA TYR A 491 -5.19 15.07 29.95
C TYR A 491 -6.42 15.48 30.77
N ARG A 492 -6.70 14.85 31.93
CA ARG A 492 -7.77 15.35 32.80
C ARG A 492 -7.46 16.79 33.23
N PRO A 493 -8.26 17.79 32.84
CA PRO A 493 -8.03 19.14 33.30
C PRO A 493 -8.06 19.12 34.82
N LYS A 494 -7.06 19.72 35.46
CA LYS A 494 -7.15 20.07 36.88
C LYS A 494 -8.45 20.84 37.03
N THR A 495 -9.47 20.20 37.60
CA THR A 495 -10.70 20.85 38.02
C THR A 495 -10.29 22.07 38.82
N LEU A 496 -10.65 23.25 38.33
CA LEU A 496 -10.64 24.47 39.14
C LEU A 496 -11.44 24.14 40.40
N GLN A 497 -10.75 24.05 41.53
CA GLN A 497 -11.38 24.03 42.85
C GLN A 497 -12.00 25.37 43.15
#